data_AF-A0A9W9UN97-F1
#
_entry.id   AF-A0A9W9UN97-F1
#
_cell.length_a   1.000
_cell.length_b   1.000
_cell.length_c   1.000
_cell.angle_alpha   90.00
_cell.angle_beta   90.00
_cell.angle_gamma   90.00
#
_symmetry.space_group_name_H-M   'P 1'
#
loop_
_entity.id
_entity.type
_entity.pdbx_description
1 polymer ?
#
loop_
_entity_poly.entity_id
_entity_poly.type
_entity_poly.pdbx_seq_one_letter_code
_entity_poly.pdbx_strand_id
1 'polypeptide(L)'
;MVLLQISISPSRLRPLPYVIQLYNSENFTLYDWESNITEAQKAHLDAFALNLAYNHPTTNRSLENTFKAARTLDFKVFFSFDYVGNGAWPESDVIAVINKYKDHPAYYQYKDKPFVSTFEGSLNATDWSTIKKFADCFFLPSWSALGAKKVLAVAPGVPDRLFSWAAWPEGSEPINTYVDSTYIQWLKNAGNLPYMMPVSPWFYTNLPGYGKNWVWSGDSLWYDRWEQVLSLKPKFVEIISWNNYGESHYIGPLHDDAYATFEIGNVSYNYAANIPHDGWRSFLPFVIDLYKTGKTSIQEEGVTAWFRQMPGKACKNDGTIGDSVTQGQKVVPPTDILRDEVFYSALLHSAIGVDVAVDIGGVVQDGKWKSTPPGQVGL
;
A
#
# COMPACT_ATOMS: atom_id res chain seq x y z
N MET A 1 -14.07 9.34 -9.37
CA MET A 1 -13.26 10.58 -9.52
C MET A 1 -12.30 10.37 -10.67
N VAL A 2 -12.02 11.35 -11.53
CA VAL A 2 -11.31 11.13 -12.82
C VAL A 2 -10.29 12.24 -13.09
N LEU A 3 -9.12 11.88 -13.66
CA LEU A 3 -7.99 12.75 -14.04
C LEU A 3 -7.17 12.09 -15.19
N LEU A 4 -6.29 12.83 -15.89
CA LEU A 4 -5.62 12.35 -17.12
C LEU A 4 -4.37 13.18 -17.54
N GLN A 5 -3.15 12.61 -17.63
CA GLN A 5 -2.00 13.13 -18.43
C GLN A 5 -0.78 12.16 -18.59
N ILE A 6 0.31 12.63 -19.25
CA ILE A 6 1.42 11.93 -19.99
C ILE A 6 2.62 12.94 -20.08
N SER A 7 3.96 12.68 -20.10
CA SER A 7 4.92 11.52 -20.00
C SER A 7 6.42 11.99 -20.15
N ILE A 8 7.58 11.32 -19.90
CA ILE A 8 8.10 10.10 -19.21
C ILE A 8 9.69 10.11 -19.22
N SER A 9 10.39 9.86 -18.08
CA SER A 9 11.80 9.34 -17.89
C SER A 9 13.06 10.09 -18.46
N PRO A 10 14.34 9.71 -18.14
CA PRO A 10 14.88 8.78 -17.10
C PRO A 10 16.14 9.24 -16.28
N SER A 11 16.40 8.70 -15.07
CA SER A 11 17.53 7.74 -14.78
C SER A 11 18.06 7.61 -13.32
N ARG A 12 17.91 6.38 -12.76
CA ARG A 12 18.74 5.65 -11.75
C ARG A 12 19.26 6.33 -10.45
N LEU A 13 18.87 5.76 -9.29
CA LEU A 13 19.77 5.52 -8.13
C LEU A 13 19.23 4.42 -7.16
N ARG A 14 20.16 3.68 -6.52
CA ARG A 14 20.06 2.73 -5.36
C ARG A 14 18.77 1.92 -5.12
N PRO A 15 18.84 0.57 -5.05
CA PRO A 15 17.72 -0.25 -4.55
C PRO A 15 17.53 -0.10 -3.03
N LEU A 16 16.45 0.61 -2.66
CA LEU A 16 15.76 0.52 -1.38
C LEU A 16 14.33 0.14 -1.75
N PRO A 17 13.90 -1.12 -1.57
CA PRO A 17 12.70 -1.61 -2.22
C PRO A 17 11.46 -0.90 -1.68
N TYR A 18 10.80 -0.18 -2.57
CA TYR A 18 9.39 0.09 -2.46
C TYR A 18 8.63 -1.13 -2.94
N VAL A 19 7.77 -1.60 -2.06
CA VAL A 19 6.93 -2.78 -2.24
C VAL A 19 5.49 -2.33 -2.42
N ILE A 20 4.68 -3.12 -3.12
CA ILE A 20 3.23 -2.90 -3.18
C ILE A 20 2.47 -4.22 -3.07
N GLN A 21 1.52 -4.34 -2.14
CA GLN A 21 0.66 -5.53 -2.09
C GLN A 21 -0.29 -5.57 -3.30
N LEU A 22 -0.46 -6.76 -3.89
CA LEU A 22 -1.29 -6.99 -5.08
C LEU A 22 -2.20 -8.22 -4.87
N TYR A 23 -3.51 -8.02 -5.04
CA TYR A 23 -4.59 -8.95 -4.66
C TYR A 23 -5.47 -9.33 -5.88
N ASN A 24 -6.17 -8.37 -6.49
CA ASN A 24 -7.15 -8.62 -7.55
C ASN A 24 -6.50 -8.76 -8.94
N SER A 25 -5.93 -9.94 -9.23
CA SER A 25 -5.22 -10.23 -10.49
C SER A 25 -5.52 -11.61 -11.09
N GLU A 26 -6.71 -12.14 -10.79
CA GLU A 26 -7.21 -13.41 -11.30
C GLU A 26 -7.19 -13.47 -12.83
N ASN A 27 -7.77 -12.46 -13.49
CA ASN A 27 -7.96 -12.44 -14.95
C ASN A 27 -6.82 -11.76 -15.73
N PHE A 28 -5.89 -11.09 -15.04
CA PHE A 28 -4.77 -10.35 -15.66
C PHE A 28 -3.99 -11.23 -16.66
N THR A 29 -4.04 -10.83 -17.93
CA THR A 29 -3.21 -11.40 -18.99
C THR A 29 -1.76 -10.94 -18.81
N LEU A 30 -0.85 -11.51 -19.59
CA LEU A 30 0.54 -11.04 -19.65
C LEU A 30 0.64 -9.54 -19.96
N TYR A 31 -0.22 -9.02 -20.85
CA TYR A 31 -0.24 -7.61 -21.22
C TYR A 31 -0.66 -6.72 -20.04
N ASP A 32 -1.65 -7.16 -19.24
CA ASP A 32 -2.07 -6.42 -18.05
C ASP A 32 -0.95 -6.37 -17.02
N TRP A 33 -0.22 -7.48 -16.82
CA TRP A 33 0.96 -7.51 -15.97
C TRP A 33 2.09 -6.59 -16.48
N GLU A 34 2.37 -6.58 -17.79
CA GLU A 34 3.37 -5.69 -18.41
C GLU A 34 2.96 -4.20 -18.30
N SER A 35 1.68 -3.88 -18.49
CA SER A 35 1.11 -2.54 -18.30
C SER A 35 1.22 -2.07 -16.85
N ASN A 36 0.76 -2.88 -15.89
CA ASN A 36 0.82 -2.56 -14.47
C ASN A 36 2.26 -2.35 -13.97
N ILE A 37 3.21 -3.18 -14.41
CA ILE A 37 4.62 -3.03 -14.09
C ILE A 37 5.21 -1.75 -14.72
N THR A 38 4.81 -1.41 -15.95
CA THR A 38 5.21 -0.17 -16.61
C THR A 38 4.77 1.06 -15.80
N GLU A 39 3.53 1.10 -15.30
CA GLU A 39 3.08 2.19 -14.43
C GLU A 39 3.79 2.22 -13.06
N ALA A 40 4.14 1.06 -12.49
CA ALA A 40 4.90 1.00 -11.25
C ALA A 40 6.34 1.53 -11.43
N GLN A 41 6.97 1.24 -12.58
CA GLN A 41 8.29 1.77 -12.94
C GLN A 41 8.25 3.29 -13.18
N LYS A 42 7.20 3.82 -13.83
CA LYS A 42 6.99 5.28 -13.92
C LYS A 42 6.89 5.94 -12.55
N ALA A 43 6.28 5.26 -11.58
CA ALA A 43 6.17 5.70 -10.20
C ALA A 43 7.43 5.44 -9.34
N HIS A 44 8.56 5.01 -9.94
CA HIS A 44 9.84 4.72 -9.27
C HIS A 44 9.81 3.58 -8.21
N LEU A 45 8.82 2.70 -8.30
CA LEU A 45 8.62 1.56 -7.40
C LEU A 45 9.51 0.39 -7.85
N ASP A 46 10.02 -0.41 -6.91
CA ASP A 46 11.05 -1.42 -7.19
C ASP A 46 10.48 -2.84 -7.31
N ALA A 47 9.42 -3.16 -6.56
CA ALA A 47 8.82 -4.49 -6.55
C ALA A 47 7.31 -4.54 -6.22
N PHE A 48 6.65 -5.62 -6.62
CA PHE A 48 5.35 -6.02 -6.05
C PHE A 48 5.52 -7.14 -5.02
N ALA A 49 4.82 -7.01 -3.89
CA ALA A 49 4.47 -8.14 -3.02
C ALA A 49 3.19 -8.77 -3.57
N LEU A 50 3.33 -9.96 -4.13
CA LEU A 50 2.20 -10.75 -4.61
C LEU A 50 1.51 -11.34 -3.38
N ASN A 51 0.31 -10.88 -3.03
CA ASN A 51 -0.49 -11.50 -2.00
C ASN A 51 -1.05 -12.82 -2.55
N LEU A 52 -0.74 -13.93 -1.88
CA LEU A 52 -1.16 -15.25 -2.30
C LEU A 52 -2.05 -15.87 -1.22
N ALA A 53 -3.35 -15.95 -1.49
CA ALA A 53 -4.27 -16.78 -0.72
C ALA A 53 -4.01 -18.27 -1.02
N TYR A 54 -4.06 -19.11 0.02
CA TYR A 54 -3.84 -20.56 -0.12
C TYR A 54 -4.86 -21.19 -1.09
N ASN A 55 -4.39 -22.12 -1.93
CA ASN A 55 -5.23 -22.91 -2.86
C ASN A 55 -6.19 -22.09 -3.77
N HIS A 56 -5.88 -20.82 -4.08
CA HIS A 56 -6.69 -20.05 -5.03
C HIS A 56 -6.54 -20.63 -6.46
N PRO A 57 -7.64 -20.91 -7.21
CA PRO A 57 -7.57 -21.68 -8.46
C PRO A 57 -6.64 -21.11 -9.53
N THR A 58 -6.49 -19.79 -9.58
CA THR A 58 -5.75 -19.07 -10.61
C THR A 58 -4.31 -18.69 -10.25
N THR A 59 -3.86 -18.95 -9.02
CA THR A 59 -2.51 -18.58 -8.54
C THR A 59 -1.38 -19.03 -9.49
N ASN A 60 -1.43 -20.26 -10.02
CA ASN A 60 -0.39 -20.73 -10.95
C ASN A 60 -0.34 -19.91 -12.24
N ARG A 61 -1.50 -19.60 -12.84
CA ARG A 61 -1.61 -18.79 -14.07
C ARG A 61 -1.13 -17.36 -13.84
N SER A 62 -1.61 -16.73 -12.76
CA SER A 62 -1.23 -15.35 -12.45
C SER A 62 0.27 -15.25 -12.19
N LEU A 63 0.86 -16.13 -11.35
CA LEU A 63 2.31 -16.14 -11.10
C LEU A 63 3.15 -16.32 -12.37
N GLU A 64 2.76 -17.23 -13.26
CA GLU A 64 3.51 -17.47 -14.51
C GLU A 64 3.44 -16.27 -15.47
N ASN A 65 2.32 -15.55 -15.54
CA ASN A 65 2.23 -14.25 -16.21
C ASN A 65 3.07 -13.17 -15.51
N THR A 66 2.96 -13.02 -14.18
CA THR A 66 3.69 -12.01 -13.40
C THR A 66 5.19 -12.14 -13.57
N PHE A 67 5.76 -13.34 -13.36
CA PHE A 67 7.20 -13.55 -13.45
C PHE A 67 7.71 -13.34 -14.89
N LYS A 68 6.91 -13.69 -15.91
CA LYS A 68 7.25 -13.43 -17.31
C LYS A 68 7.29 -11.91 -17.58
N ALA A 69 6.26 -11.16 -17.21
CA ALA A 69 6.20 -9.70 -17.36
C ALA A 69 7.36 -9.00 -16.61
N ALA A 70 7.55 -9.34 -15.33
CA ALA A 70 8.59 -8.74 -14.50
C ALA A 70 10.00 -9.02 -15.04
N ARG A 71 10.25 -10.21 -15.62
CA ARG A 71 11.50 -10.52 -16.31
C ARG A 71 11.67 -9.72 -17.61
N THR A 72 10.60 -9.52 -18.38
CA THR A 72 10.63 -8.75 -19.64
C THR A 72 10.99 -7.29 -19.38
N LEU A 73 10.54 -6.71 -18.25
CA LEU A 73 10.71 -5.30 -17.90
C LEU A 73 11.83 -5.02 -16.87
N ASP A 74 12.59 -6.02 -16.46
CA ASP A 74 13.58 -6.00 -15.34
C ASP A 74 13.03 -5.49 -14.00
N PHE A 75 11.73 -5.64 -13.78
CA PHE A 75 11.07 -5.39 -12.50
C PHE A 75 11.27 -6.58 -11.54
N LYS A 76 10.98 -6.39 -10.24
CA LYS A 76 11.12 -7.45 -9.23
C LYS A 76 9.78 -7.76 -8.57
N VAL A 77 9.60 -9.00 -8.14
CA VAL A 77 8.40 -9.45 -7.41
C VAL A 77 8.78 -10.47 -6.34
N PHE A 78 7.99 -10.57 -5.29
CA PHE A 78 8.15 -11.60 -4.26
C PHE A 78 6.81 -11.96 -3.61
N PHE A 79 6.81 -12.95 -2.72
CA PHE A 79 5.60 -13.47 -2.11
C PHE A 79 5.31 -12.83 -0.75
N SER A 80 4.08 -12.33 -0.61
CA SER A 80 3.40 -12.14 0.68
C SER A 80 2.37 -13.27 0.81
N PHE A 81 2.67 -14.29 1.61
CA PHE A 81 1.74 -15.40 1.82
C PHE A 81 0.59 -14.94 2.72
N ASP A 82 -0.64 -15.01 2.22
CA ASP A 82 -1.83 -14.63 2.97
C ASP A 82 -2.38 -15.85 3.73
N TYR A 83 -2.31 -15.78 5.05
CA TYR A 83 -2.73 -16.86 5.96
C TYR A 83 -4.19 -16.73 6.42
N VAL A 84 -4.92 -15.70 5.97
CA VAL A 84 -6.31 -15.44 6.39
C VAL A 84 -7.28 -15.37 5.21
N GLY A 85 -6.83 -15.03 3.99
CA GLY A 85 -7.66 -14.86 2.80
C GLY A 85 -8.33 -16.14 2.29
N ASN A 86 -7.73 -17.31 2.50
CA ASN A 86 -8.37 -18.61 2.25
C ASN A 86 -7.86 -19.71 3.23
N GLY A 87 -7.69 -19.32 4.49
CA GLY A 87 -7.06 -20.14 5.52
C GLY A 87 -5.52 -20.15 5.47
N ALA A 88 -4.92 -20.85 6.42
CA ALA A 88 -3.47 -20.90 6.61
C ALA A 88 -2.76 -21.76 5.55
N TRP A 89 -1.59 -21.30 5.09
CA TRP A 89 -0.72 -22.07 4.20
C TRP A 89 -0.01 -23.22 4.93
N PRO A 90 -0.01 -24.46 4.37
CA PRO A 90 0.83 -25.55 4.85
C PRO A 90 2.33 -25.25 4.70
N GLU A 91 3.14 -25.66 5.69
CA GLU A 91 4.60 -25.48 5.72
C GLU A 91 5.29 -25.99 4.44
N SER A 92 4.90 -27.18 3.98
CA SER A 92 5.38 -27.83 2.75
C SER A 92 5.17 -26.97 1.50
N ASP A 93 4.05 -26.27 1.45
CA ASP A 93 3.55 -25.63 0.23
C ASP A 93 4.20 -24.24 0.09
N VAL A 94 4.42 -23.55 1.21
CA VAL A 94 5.27 -22.34 1.27
C VAL A 94 6.70 -22.68 0.81
N ILE A 95 7.29 -23.77 1.32
CA ILE A 95 8.62 -24.23 0.89
C ILE A 95 8.65 -24.54 -0.60
N ALA A 96 7.64 -25.26 -1.13
CA ALA A 96 7.55 -25.61 -2.54
C ALA A 96 7.38 -24.39 -3.45
N VAL A 97 6.52 -23.44 -3.08
CA VAL A 97 6.28 -22.21 -3.86
C VAL A 97 7.52 -21.31 -3.86
N ILE A 98 8.19 -21.10 -2.73
CA ILE A 98 9.45 -20.33 -2.71
C ILE A 98 10.52 -21.03 -3.57
N ASN A 99 10.72 -22.34 -3.40
CA ASN A 99 11.72 -23.09 -4.16
C ASN A 99 11.40 -23.20 -5.67
N LYS A 100 10.14 -23.08 -6.12
CA LYS A 100 9.80 -23.00 -7.57
C LYS A 100 10.33 -21.72 -8.22
N TYR A 101 10.42 -20.60 -7.49
CA TYR A 101 10.61 -19.27 -8.08
C TYR A 101 11.82 -18.46 -7.56
N LYS A 102 12.44 -18.82 -6.43
CA LYS A 102 13.49 -18.00 -5.81
C LYS A 102 14.68 -17.67 -6.72
N ASP A 103 15.08 -18.61 -7.57
CA ASP A 103 16.23 -18.50 -8.48
C ASP A 103 15.86 -17.82 -9.81
N HIS A 104 14.61 -17.33 -9.97
CA HIS A 104 14.16 -16.61 -11.15
C HIS A 104 14.70 -15.17 -11.16
N PRO A 105 15.20 -14.61 -12.29
CA PRO A 105 15.85 -13.28 -12.34
C PRO A 105 14.94 -12.08 -12.03
N ALA A 106 13.64 -12.30 -11.93
CA ALA A 106 12.66 -11.30 -11.46
C ALA A 106 12.22 -11.50 -10.00
N TYR A 107 12.73 -12.52 -9.28
CA TYR A 107 12.48 -12.65 -7.85
C TYR A 107 13.24 -11.56 -7.08
N TYR A 108 12.60 -10.90 -6.11
CA TYR A 108 13.29 -9.89 -5.30
C TYR A 108 14.24 -10.55 -4.29
N GLN A 109 15.52 -10.27 -4.45
CA GLN A 109 16.63 -10.80 -3.67
C GLN A 109 17.18 -9.72 -2.74
N TYR A 110 17.33 -10.01 -1.45
CA TYR A 110 17.92 -9.09 -0.47
C TYR A 110 19.03 -9.76 0.33
N LYS A 111 20.27 -9.28 0.13
CA LYS A 111 21.50 -9.93 0.62
C LYS A 111 21.59 -11.39 0.20
N ASP A 112 21.43 -11.61 -1.11
CA ASP A 112 21.60 -12.90 -1.78
C ASP A 112 20.66 -14.01 -1.26
N LYS A 113 19.50 -13.59 -0.71
CA LYS A 113 18.41 -14.46 -0.26
C LYS A 113 17.06 -13.97 -0.81
N PRO A 114 16.15 -14.88 -1.21
CA PRO A 114 14.81 -14.50 -1.66
C PRO A 114 14.07 -13.83 -0.50
N PHE A 115 13.55 -12.64 -0.76
CA PHE A 115 12.75 -11.89 0.20
C PHE A 115 11.35 -12.50 0.29
N VAL A 116 10.82 -12.72 1.49
CA VAL A 116 9.49 -13.30 1.71
C VAL A 116 8.77 -12.56 2.84
N SER A 117 7.46 -12.33 2.66
CA SER A 117 6.57 -11.72 3.64
C SER A 117 5.31 -12.56 3.87
N THR A 118 4.44 -12.10 4.77
CA THR A 118 3.10 -12.63 4.99
C THR A 118 2.11 -11.51 5.29
N PHE A 119 0.85 -11.73 4.94
CA PHE A 119 -0.27 -11.06 5.59
C PHE A 119 -0.80 -11.97 6.70
N GLU A 120 -0.59 -11.53 7.95
CA GLU A 120 -0.80 -12.29 9.17
C GLU A 120 -0.13 -13.68 9.15
N GLY A 121 -0.74 -14.71 9.74
CA GLY A 121 -0.13 -16.04 9.87
C GLY A 121 0.68 -16.27 11.15
N SER A 122 0.51 -15.42 12.17
CA SER A 122 1.24 -15.55 13.45
C SER A 122 0.93 -16.83 14.23
N LEU A 123 -0.15 -17.55 13.90
CA LEU A 123 -0.46 -18.88 14.45
C LEU A 123 0.44 -20.00 13.87
N ASN A 124 1.03 -19.76 12.70
CA ASN A 124 1.98 -20.63 12.00
C ASN A 124 3.44 -20.14 12.15
N ALA A 125 3.69 -19.25 13.11
CA ALA A 125 4.99 -18.61 13.30
C ALA A 125 6.15 -19.58 13.62
N THR A 126 5.83 -20.76 14.19
CA THR A 126 6.78 -21.85 14.44
C THR A 126 7.36 -22.43 13.16
N ASP A 127 6.49 -22.64 12.17
CA ASP A 127 6.71 -23.34 10.90
C ASP A 127 7.78 -22.60 10.06
N TRP A 128 7.85 -21.28 10.24
CA TRP A 128 8.85 -20.42 9.61
C TRP A 128 10.30 -20.75 10.00
N SER A 129 10.52 -21.46 11.11
CA SER A 129 11.84 -22.04 11.44
C SER A 129 12.27 -23.06 10.39
N THR A 130 11.34 -23.93 9.97
CA THR A 130 11.53 -24.95 8.94
C THR A 130 11.56 -24.31 7.55
N ILE A 131 10.62 -23.40 7.26
CA ILE A 131 10.53 -22.72 5.95
C ILE A 131 11.84 -21.98 5.65
N LYS A 132 12.36 -21.17 6.58
CA LYS A 132 13.65 -20.49 6.38
C LYS A 132 14.81 -21.47 6.18
N LYS A 133 14.83 -22.61 6.88
CA LYS A 133 15.87 -23.64 6.73
C LYS A 133 15.87 -24.31 5.34
N PHE A 134 14.71 -24.53 4.73
CA PHE A 134 14.59 -25.24 3.44
C PHE A 134 14.43 -24.34 2.21
N ALA A 135 14.01 -23.08 2.39
CA ALA A 135 13.97 -22.08 1.33
C ALA A 135 15.26 -21.23 1.25
N ASP A 136 15.94 -21.05 2.38
CA ASP A 136 17.00 -20.08 2.66
C ASP A 136 16.60 -18.61 2.41
N CYS A 137 15.37 -18.25 2.79
CA CYS A 137 14.80 -16.92 2.58
C CYS A 137 15.17 -15.88 3.65
N PHE A 138 15.10 -14.61 3.24
CA PHE A 138 15.07 -13.45 4.14
C PHE A 138 13.61 -13.13 4.46
N PHE A 139 13.25 -13.20 5.74
CA PHE A 139 11.85 -13.23 6.17
C PHE A 139 11.43 -11.95 6.91
N LEU A 140 10.40 -11.28 6.39
CA LEU A 140 9.84 -10.04 6.90
C LEU A 140 8.29 -10.12 6.87
N PRO A 141 7.64 -10.75 7.88
CA PRO A 141 6.18 -10.84 7.94
C PRO A 141 5.52 -9.55 8.46
N SER A 142 4.22 -9.39 8.14
CA SER A 142 3.29 -8.58 8.93
C SER A 142 2.45 -9.49 9.81
N TRP A 143 2.78 -9.57 11.10
CA TRP A 143 1.97 -10.23 12.15
C TRP A 143 1.34 -9.16 13.05
N SER A 144 0.63 -8.22 12.42
CA SER A 144 0.20 -6.97 13.04
C SER A 144 -0.87 -7.16 14.10
N ALA A 145 -1.72 -8.18 13.98
CA ALA A 145 -2.72 -8.56 14.98
C ALA A 145 -2.13 -8.90 16.36
N LEU A 146 -0.84 -9.28 16.42
CA LEU A 146 -0.12 -9.46 17.68
C LEU A 146 0.57 -8.17 18.20
N GLY A 147 0.96 -7.28 17.30
CA GLY A 147 1.78 -6.09 17.59
C GLY A 147 3.25 -6.41 17.90
N ALA A 148 4.14 -5.48 17.56
CA ALA A 148 5.60 -5.64 17.54
C ALA A 148 6.22 -6.42 18.72
N LYS A 149 5.77 -6.13 19.95
CA LYS A 149 6.31 -6.77 21.17
C LYS A 149 6.02 -8.27 21.24
N LYS A 150 4.79 -8.71 20.91
CA LYS A 150 4.40 -10.12 21.02
C LYS A 150 5.01 -10.94 19.89
N VAL A 151 5.07 -10.39 18.69
CA VAL A 151 5.62 -11.04 17.49
C VAL A 151 7.03 -11.61 17.75
N LEU A 152 7.93 -10.79 18.31
CA LEU A 152 9.32 -11.18 18.59
C LEU A 152 9.44 -12.21 19.72
N ALA A 153 8.37 -12.47 20.48
CA ALA A 153 8.31 -13.49 21.52
C ALA A 153 7.68 -14.82 21.05
N VAL A 154 6.83 -14.79 20.01
CA VAL A 154 6.16 -15.99 19.48
C VAL A 154 7.09 -16.86 18.63
N ALA A 155 7.99 -16.25 17.84
CA ALA A 155 9.04 -16.97 17.13
C ALA A 155 10.39 -16.22 17.20
N PRO A 156 11.09 -16.29 18.36
CA PRO A 156 12.31 -15.52 18.60
C PRO A 156 13.41 -15.82 17.58
N GLY A 157 13.88 -14.79 16.87
CA GLY A 157 14.93 -14.90 15.85
C GLY A 157 14.48 -15.51 14.51
N VAL A 158 13.20 -15.85 14.34
CA VAL A 158 12.68 -16.41 13.08
C VAL A 158 12.36 -15.31 12.05
N PRO A 159 11.55 -14.27 12.35
CA PRO A 159 11.54 -13.05 11.53
C PRO A 159 12.94 -12.44 11.52
N ASP A 160 13.49 -12.16 10.34
CA ASP A 160 14.67 -11.30 10.27
C ASP A 160 14.28 -9.87 10.64
N ARG A 161 13.08 -9.45 10.24
CA ARG A 161 12.57 -8.06 10.26
C ARG A 161 11.05 -8.10 10.46
N LEU A 162 10.40 -6.93 10.58
CA LEU A 162 8.93 -6.85 10.60
C LEU A 162 8.38 -5.71 9.74
N PHE A 163 7.18 -5.96 9.21
CA PHE A 163 6.25 -5.01 8.60
C PHE A 163 5.11 -4.74 9.59
N SER A 164 4.45 -3.60 9.46
CA SER A 164 3.17 -3.33 10.11
C SER A 164 2.11 -3.00 9.07
N TRP A 165 0.90 -3.48 9.26
CA TRP A 165 -0.27 -3.18 8.43
C TRP A 165 -1.01 -1.89 8.87
N ALA A 166 -0.55 -1.21 9.92
CA ALA A 166 -1.18 -0.01 10.46
C ALA A 166 -0.89 1.22 9.58
N ALA A 167 -1.56 1.31 8.43
CA ALA A 167 -1.39 2.38 7.46
C ALA A 167 -2.36 3.57 7.65
N TRP A 168 -3.39 3.42 8.50
CA TRP A 168 -4.52 4.34 8.65
C TRP A 168 -4.72 4.74 10.12
N PRO A 169 -5.21 5.95 10.41
CA PRO A 169 -5.45 6.43 11.77
C PRO A 169 -6.71 5.81 12.40
N GLU A 170 -6.82 5.91 13.72
CA GLU A 170 -8.08 5.71 14.45
C GLU A 170 -8.71 7.09 14.75
N GLY A 171 -9.99 7.27 14.45
CA GLY A 171 -10.73 8.50 14.72
C GLY A 171 -10.43 9.66 13.77
N SER A 172 -10.60 10.89 14.27
CA SER A 172 -10.55 12.15 13.51
C SER A 172 -9.17 12.82 13.45
N GLU A 173 -8.17 12.26 14.14
CA GLU A 173 -6.83 12.84 14.25
C GLU A 173 -5.93 12.38 13.09
N PRO A 174 -5.02 13.23 12.58
CA PRO A 174 -4.02 12.83 11.59
C PRO A 174 -3.19 11.64 12.09
N ILE A 175 -2.76 10.79 11.16
CA ILE A 175 -1.91 9.64 11.50
C ILE A 175 -0.60 10.12 12.14
N ASN A 176 -0.12 9.36 13.12
CA ASN A 176 1.11 9.66 13.83
C ASN A 176 2.05 8.44 13.85
N THR A 177 3.33 8.69 14.13
CA THR A 177 4.38 7.67 14.05
C THR A 177 4.47 6.77 15.28
N TYR A 178 3.46 6.72 16.17
CA TYR A 178 3.55 5.95 17.41
C TYR A 178 3.73 4.46 17.14
N VAL A 179 2.92 3.88 16.24
CA VAL A 179 3.02 2.45 15.90
C VAL A 179 4.38 2.15 15.27
N ASP A 180 4.80 2.92 14.27
CA ASP A 180 6.12 2.80 13.63
C ASP A 180 7.25 2.84 14.67
N SER A 181 7.17 3.79 15.61
CA SER A 181 8.15 3.96 16.69
C SER A 181 8.19 2.76 17.63
N THR A 182 7.06 2.11 17.91
CA THR A 182 7.05 0.86 18.70
C THR A 182 7.73 -0.28 17.95
N TYR A 183 7.47 -0.45 16.65
CA TYR A 183 8.16 -1.45 15.83
C TYR A 183 9.67 -1.19 15.80
N ILE A 184 10.08 0.04 15.49
CA ILE A 184 11.50 0.46 15.48
C ILE A 184 12.15 0.21 16.85
N GLN A 185 11.49 0.52 17.97
CA GLN A 185 12.04 0.30 19.31
C GLN A 185 12.23 -1.19 19.64
N TRP A 186 11.21 -2.03 19.38
CA TRP A 186 11.29 -3.47 19.68
C TRP A 186 12.30 -4.18 18.76
N LEU A 187 12.33 -3.83 17.48
CA LEU A 187 13.31 -4.33 16.52
C LEU A 187 14.75 -3.87 16.83
N LYS A 188 14.92 -2.64 17.34
CA LYS A 188 16.21 -2.15 17.85
C LYS A 188 16.70 -3.01 19.03
N ASN A 189 15.83 -3.27 20.00
CA ASN A 189 16.13 -4.10 21.17
C ASN A 189 16.44 -5.57 20.79
N ALA A 190 15.82 -6.09 19.72
CA ALA A 190 16.04 -7.45 19.21
C ALA A 190 17.27 -7.60 18.28
N GLY A 191 18.26 -6.70 18.38
CA GLY A 191 19.51 -6.78 17.61
C GLY A 191 19.60 -5.82 16.41
N ASN A 192 19.02 -4.63 16.53
CA ASN A 192 19.04 -3.59 15.49
C ASN A 192 18.49 -4.06 14.13
N LEU A 193 17.37 -4.78 14.18
CA LEU A 193 16.66 -5.30 13.01
C LEU A 193 15.94 -4.13 12.30
N PRO A 194 16.09 -3.94 10.98
CA PRO A 194 15.29 -2.94 10.27
C PRO A 194 13.78 -3.20 10.21
N TYR A 195 13.02 -2.11 10.08
CA TYR A 195 11.57 -2.02 9.94
C TYR A 195 11.14 -1.76 8.49
N MET A 196 9.97 -2.27 8.11
CA MET A 196 9.23 -1.91 6.90
C MET A 196 7.98 -1.11 7.27
N MET A 197 7.86 0.10 6.72
CA MET A 197 6.82 1.06 7.06
C MET A 197 5.64 1.01 6.08
N PRO A 198 4.37 0.96 6.54
CA PRO A 198 3.22 1.03 5.67
C PRO A 198 2.91 2.47 5.21
N VAL A 199 2.47 2.61 3.97
CA VAL A 199 1.93 3.85 3.39
C VAL A 199 0.65 3.51 2.61
N SER A 200 -0.40 4.30 2.76
CA SER A 200 -1.68 4.09 2.06
C SER A 200 -2.39 5.42 1.86
N PRO A 201 -3.16 5.63 0.77
CA PRO A 201 -3.81 6.93 0.53
C PRO A 201 -5.03 7.18 1.43
N TRP A 202 -5.91 6.19 1.56
CA TRP A 202 -7.14 6.21 2.37
C TRP A 202 -7.66 4.77 2.52
N PHE A 203 -8.83 4.55 3.13
CA PHE A 203 -9.47 3.22 3.18
C PHE A 203 -11.00 3.35 3.24
N TYR A 204 -11.71 2.58 2.41
CA TYR A 204 -13.16 2.42 2.50
C TYR A 204 -13.57 1.03 2.02
N THR A 205 -14.42 0.36 2.80
CA THR A 205 -14.99 -0.93 2.43
C THR A 205 -16.47 -1.02 2.81
N ASN A 206 -17.28 -1.60 1.93
CA ASN A 206 -18.62 -2.09 2.20
C ASN A 206 -18.81 -3.41 1.44
N LEU A 207 -18.25 -4.49 2.00
CA LEU A 207 -18.32 -5.86 1.51
C LEU A 207 -19.04 -6.75 2.55
N PRO A 208 -20.39 -6.75 2.59
CA PRO A 208 -21.17 -7.54 3.56
C PRO A 208 -20.82 -9.03 3.59
N GLY A 209 -20.44 -9.63 2.46
CA GLY A 209 -20.02 -11.03 2.35
C GLY A 209 -18.76 -11.38 3.16
N TYR A 210 -17.91 -10.40 3.44
CA TYR A 210 -16.75 -10.54 4.34
C TYR A 210 -17.00 -9.94 5.73
N GLY A 211 -18.23 -9.49 6.04
CA GLY A 211 -18.56 -8.80 7.28
C GLY A 211 -17.93 -7.39 7.41
N LYS A 212 -17.52 -6.77 6.30
CA LYS A 212 -16.82 -5.48 6.28
C LYS A 212 -17.74 -4.33 5.86
N ASN A 213 -17.88 -3.28 6.67
CA ASN A 213 -18.55 -2.04 6.29
C ASN A 213 -18.03 -0.84 7.12
N TRP A 214 -16.84 -0.34 6.82
CA TRP A 214 -16.23 0.77 7.56
C TRP A 214 -15.34 1.68 6.70
N VAL A 215 -14.98 2.83 7.28
CA VAL A 215 -14.08 3.83 6.72
C VAL A 215 -13.10 4.31 7.78
N TRP A 216 -11.87 4.66 7.38
CA TRP A 216 -10.89 5.35 8.23
C TRP A 216 -10.67 6.77 7.72
N SER A 217 -10.18 7.68 8.58
CA SER A 217 -9.83 9.03 8.11
C SER A 217 -8.67 8.97 7.13
N GLY A 218 -8.90 9.40 5.89
CA GLY A 218 -7.92 9.44 4.81
C GLY A 218 -7.62 10.85 4.30
N ASP A 219 -8.25 11.86 4.88
CA ASP A 219 -8.38 13.20 4.31
C ASP A 219 -7.05 13.91 3.99
N SER A 220 -6.01 13.73 4.83
CA SER A 220 -4.62 14.19 4.59
C SER A 220 -3.59 13.05 4.49
N LEU A 221 -4.05 11.81 4.58
CA LEU A 221 -3.24 10.65 4.98
C LEU A 221 -2.05 10.35 4.06
N TRP A 222 -2.22 10.49 2.74
CA TRP A 222 -1.14 10.24 1.78
C TRP A 222 0.05 11.18 2.02
N TYR A 223 -0.21 12.48 2.12
CA TYR A 223 0.80 13.49 2.42
C TYR A 223 1.47 13.22 3.77
N ASP A 224 0.66 13.02 4.81
CA ASP A 224 1.14 12.79 6.18
C ASP A 224 2.08 11.57 6.28
N ARG A 225 1.77 10.47 5.57
CA ARG A 225 2.65 9.27 5.57
C ARG A 225 3.92 9.45 4.76
N TRP A 226 3.90 10.21 3.66
CA TRP A 226 5.13 10.48 2.90
C TRP A 226 6.11 11.38 3.66
N GLU A 227 5.61 12.42 4.35
CA GLU A 227 6.43 13.21 5.27
C GLU A 227 6.98 12.38 6.44
N GLN A 228 6.18 11.46 6.98
CA GLN A 228 6.65 10.53 8.03
C GLN A 228 7.71 9.54 7.51
N VAL A 229 7.62 9.06 6.27
CA VAL A 229 8.67 8.24 5.61
C VAL A 229 9.96 9.05 5.45
N LEU A 230 9.87 10.30 5.00
CA LEU A 230 11.01 11.21 4.83
C LEU A 230 11.66 11.59 6.17
N SER A 231 10.87 11.66 7.25
CA SER A 231 11.35 11.94 8.60
C SER A 231 11.98 10.71 9.28
N LEU A 232 11.26 9.59 9.38
CA LEU A 232 11.70 8.36 10.06
C LEU A 232 12.81 7.62 9.32
N LYS A 233 12.84 7.71 7.98
CA LYS A 233 13.77 6.99 7.08
C LYS A 233 13.84 5.49 7.41
N PRO A 234 12.69 4.77 7.39
CA PRO A 234 12.65 3.32 7.59
C PRO A 234 13.53 2.62 6.54
N LYS A 235 13.91 1.35 6.75
CA LYS A 235 14.80 0.65 5.82
C LYS A 235 14.07 0.17 4.55
N PHE A 236 12.78 -0.05 4.67
CA PHE A 236 11.88 -0.47 3.60
C PHE A 236 10.54 0.27 3.75
N VAL A 237 9.81 0.42 2.65
CA VAL A 237 8.47 1.00 2.63
C VAL A 237 7.58 0.11 1.77
N GLU A 238 6.38 -0.17 2.23
CA GLU A 238 5.36 -0.87 1.43
C GLU A 238 4.12 0.01 1.27
N ILE A 239 3.71 0.19 0.03
CA ILE A 239 2.47 0.87 -0.32
C ILE A 239 1.35 -0.17 -0.30
N ILE A 240 0.34 0.10 0.52
CA ILE A 240 -0.86 -0.70 0.68
C ILE A 240 -1.97 0.06 -0.05
N SER A 241 -2.32 -0.23 -1.30
CA SER A 241 -1.93 -1.36 -2.16
C SER A 241 -1.92 -0.97 -3.65
N TRP A 242 -1.62 -1.92 -4.54
CA TRP A 242 -1.71 -1.68 -5.97
C TRP A 242 -3.16 -1.74 -6.48
N ASN A 243 -3.91 -2.79 -6.12
CA ASN A 243 -5.21 -3.09 -6.74
C ASN A 243 -6.26 -3.66 -5.76
N ASN A 244 -6.21 -3.34 -4.47
CA ASN A 244 -7.30 -3.72 -3.55
C ASN A 244 -8.53 -2.80 -3.73
N TYR A 245 -9.30 -3.05 -4.79
CA TYR A 245 -10.51 -2.30 -5.12
C TYR A 245 -11.59 -2.39 -4.03
N GLY A 246 -11.76 -3.56 -3.41
CA GLY A 246 -12.78 -3.81 -2.38
C GLY A 246 -12.56 -3.07 -1.06
N GLU A 247 -11.34 -2.58 -0.80
CA GLU A 247 -11.02 -1.73 0.36
C GLU A 247 -10.56 -0.31 -0.04
N SER A 248 -10.81 0.07 -1.30
CA SER A 248 -10.60 1.39 -1.91
C SER A 248 -9.18 1.97 -1.88
N HIS A 249 -8.22 1.29 -1.26
CA HIS A 249 -6.87 1.81 -0.99
C HIS A 249 -5.85 1.48 -2.09
N TYR A 250 -6.31 1.35 -3.33
CA TYR A 250 -5.48 1.09 -4.51
C TYR A 250 -4.87 2.37 -5.08
N ILE A 251 -3.68 2.26 -5.70
CA ILE A 251 -3.03 3.32 -6.51
C ILE A 251 -2.73 2.88 -7.96
N GLY A 252 -3.07 1.65 -8.32
CA GLY A 252 -2.93 1.09 -9.65
C GLY A 252 -4.06 1.53 -10.60
N PRO A 253 -4.01 1.11 -11.88
CA PRO A 253 -5.09 1.29 -12.84
C PRO A 253 -6.36 0.55 -12.38
N LEU A 254 -7.51 0.98 -12.91
CA LEU A 254 -8.74 0.18 -12.86
C LEU A 254 -8.68 -0.95 -13.90
N HIS A 255 -9.28 -2.09 -13.54
CA HIS A 255 -9.39 -3.27 -14.40
C HIS A 255 -10.82 -3.83 -14.25
N ASP A 256 -11.65 -3.63 -15.28
CA ASP A 256 -13.07 -4.01 -15.23
C ASP A 256 -13.29 -5.53 -15.13
N ASP A 257 -12.30 -6.33 -15.52
CA ASP A 257 -12.26 -7.78 -15.40
C ASP A 257 -11.77 -8.30 -14.03
N ALA A 258 -11.33 -7.40 -13.14
CA ALA A 258 -10.73 -7.72 -11.84
C ALA A 258 -11.61 -7.38 -10.63
N TYR A 259 -12.93 -7.22 -10.85
CA TYR A 259 -13.90 -6.81 -9.83
C TYR A 259 -14.61 -7.95 -9.08
N ALA A 260 -14.15 -9.20 -9.18
CA ALA A 260 -14.76 -10.36 -8.51
C ALA A 260 -14.95 -10.18 -6.98
N THR A 261 -14.09 -9.40 -6.30
CA THR A 261 -14.24 -9.06 -4.88
C THR A 261 -15.57 -8.39 -4.52
N PHE A 262 -16.21 -7.68 -5.47
CA PHE A 262 -17.52 -7.04 -5.26
C PHE A 262 -18.67 -8.06 -5.33
N GLU A 263 -18.59 -9.05 -6.22
CA GLU A 263 -19.57 -10.14 -6.30
C GLU A 263 -19.48 -11.05 -5.07
N ILE A 264 -18.27 -11.51 -4.72
CA ILE A 264 -18.02 -12.34 -3.52
C ILE A 264 -18.33 -11.55 -2.24
N GLY A 265 -18.01 -10.25 -2.23
CA GLY A 265 -18.34 -9.32 -1.16
C GLY A 265 -19.83 -9.00 -1.02
N ASN A 266 -20.70 -9.46 -1.94
CA ASN A 266 -22.16 -9.27 -1.92
C ASN A 266 -22.56 -7.78 -1.75
N VAL A 267 -21.99 -6.91 -2.58
CA VAL A 267 -22.24 -5.46 -2.52
C VAL A 267 -23.55 -5.05 -3.20
N SER A 268 -24.09 -3.90 -2.79
CA SER A 268 -25.22 -3.25 -3.46
C SER A 268 -24.81 -2.55 -4.78
N TYR A 269 -23.55 -2.09 -4.88
CA TYR A 269 -22.93 -1.54 -6.10
C TYR A 269 -21.40 -1.57 -5.99
N ASN A 270 -20.70 -1.58 -7.14
CA ASN A 270 -19.25 -1.47 -7.19
C ASN A 270 -18.82 0.01 -7.02
N TYR A 271 -18.24 0.34 -5.87
CA TYR A 271 -17.76 1.69 -5.54
C TYR A 271 -16.33 2.01 -6.04
N ALA A 272 -15.66 1.10 -6.75
CA ALA A 272 -14.40 1.38 -7.45
C ALA A 272 -14.60 1.67 -8.95
N ALA A 273 -15.72 1.26 -9.54
CA ALA A 273 -16.02 1.47 -10.96
C ALA A 273 -16.01 2.97 -11.32
N ASN A 274 -15.18 3.37 -12.29
CA ASN A 274 -14.96 4.77 -12.69
C ASN A 274 -14.44 5.70 -11.58
N ILE A 275 -13.74 5.15 -10.57
CA ILE A 275 -13.02 5.91 -9.54
C ILE A 275 -11.49 5.66 -9.61
N PRO A 276 -10.78 5.99 -10.72
CA PRO A 276 -9.32 5.89 -10.73
C PRO A 276 -8.65 6.69 -9.60
N HIS A 277 -7.64 6.06 -9.00
CA HIS A 277 -6.81 6.57 -7.88
C HIS A 277 -5.34 6.74 -8.29
N ASP A 278 -5.04 6.60 -9.57
CA ASP A 278 -3.68 6.67 -10.13
C ASP A 278 -3.01 8.05 -10.00
N GLY A 279 -3.79 9.12 -9.83
CA GLY A 279 -3.29 10.45 -9.47
C GLY A 279 -2.48 10.51 -8.15
N TRP A 280 -2.60 9.50 -7.27
CA TRP A 280 -1.70 9.35 -6.13
C TRP A 280 -0.26 9.03 -6.52
N ARG A 281 -0.04 8.51 -7.74
CA ARG A 281 1.29 8.19 -8.27
C ARG A 281 2.07 9.40 -8.79
N SER A 282 1.40 10.52 -9.11
CA SER A 282 1.98 11.69 -9.79
C SER A 282 3.28 12.19 -9.14
N PHE A 283 3.32 12.28 -7.81
CA PHE A 283 4.50 12.78 -7.08
C PHE A 283 5.36 11.69 -6.45
N LEU A 284 5.02 10.40 -6.65
CA LEU A 284 5.81 9.28 -6.13
C LEU A 284 7.29 9.34 -6.56
N PRO A 285 7.64 9.61 -7.84
CA PRO A 285 9.03 9.77 -8.25
C PRO A 285 9.82 10.77 -7.42
N PHE A 286 9.22 11.93 -7.09
CA PHE A 286 9.87 12.97 -6.29
C PHE A 286 10.13 12.51 -4.85
N VAL A 287 9.10 12.05 -4.13
CA VAL A 287 9.24 11.64 -2.71
C VAL A 287 10.08 10.38 -2.55
N ILE A 288 10.02 9.46 -3.52
CA ILE A 288 10.82 8.23 -3.55
C ILE A 288 12.30 8.54 -3.79
N ASP A 289 12.64 9.39 -4.77
CA ASP A 289 14.04 9.73 -5.04
C ASP A 289 14.65 10.56 -3.90
N LEU A 290 13.84 11.44 -3.28
CA LEU A 290 14.21 12.21 -2.10
C LEU A 290 14.51 11.29 -0.90
N TYR A 291 13.68 10.28 -0.63
CA TYR A 291 13.97 9.26 0.39
C TYR A 291 15.19 8.38 0.00
N LYS A 292 15.24 7.88 -1.24
CA LYS A 292 16.27 6.91 -1.69
C LYS A 292 17.68 7.50 -1.67
N THR A 293 17.80 8.79 -1.93
CA THR A 293 19.10 9.44 -2.18
C THR A 293 19.41 10.63 -1.26
N GLY A 294 18.41 11.16 -0.55
CA GLY A 294 18.53 12.34 0.30
C GLY A 294 18.42 13.68 -0.45
N LYS A 295 18.14 13.65 -1.75
CA LYS A 295 17.93 14.82 -2.62
C LYS A 295 17.11 14.44 -3.85
N THR A 296 16.48 15.40 -4.50
CA THR A 296 15.90 15.23 -5.84
C THR A 296 15.75 16.61 -6.49
N SER A 297 15.19 16.66 -7.70
CA SER A 297 14.84 17.90 -8.41
C SER A 297 13.47 17.75 -9.03
N ILE A 298 12.62 18.77 -8.88
CA ILE A 298 11.32 18.83 -9.56
C ILE A 298 11.57 18.79 -11.08
N GLN A 299 10.90 17.88 -11.79
CA GLN A 299 10.98 17.77 -13.25
C GLN A 299 9.78 18.44 -13.92
N GLU A 300 8.63 18.37 -13.25
CA GLU A 300 7.34 18.89 -13.68
C GLU A 300 6.60 19.36 -12.42
N GLU A 301 5.95 20.52 -12.49
CA GLU A 301 5.08 21.03 -11.42
C GLU A 301 3.65 20.56 -11.66
N GLY A 302 2.88 20.35 -10.58
CA GLY A 302 1.50 19.90 -10.73
C GLY A 302 0.73 19.84 -9.42
N VAL A 303 -0.56 19.54 -9.52
CA VAL A 303 -1.49 19.39 -8.39
C VAL A 303 -2.25 18.07 -8.52
N THR A 304 -2.21 17.24 -7.49
CA THR A 304 -3.14 16.10 -7.32
C THR A 304 -4.18 16.53 -6.30
N ALA A 305 -5.47 16.47 -6.67
CA ALA A 305 -6.59 16.79 -5.79
C ALA A 305 -7.51 15.58 -5.58
N TRP A 306 -8.12 15.49 -4.39
CA TRP A 306 -9.07 14.44 -4.03
C TRP A 306 -10.22 14.99 -3.18
N PHE A 307 -11.41 14.43 -3.38
CA PHE A 307 -12.64 14.85 -2.71
C PHE A 307 -13.68 13.73 -2.77
N ARG A 308 -14.66 13.76 -1.86
CA ARG A 308 -15.83 12.87 -1.95
C ARG A 308 -16.84 13.45 -2.93
N GLN A 309 -17.43 12.59 -3.77
CA GLN A 309 -18.37 13.00 -4.82
C GLN A 309 -19.71 13.52 -4.27
N MET A 310 -19.99 13.30 -2.98
CA MET A 310 -21.18 13.78 -2.27
C MET A 310 -20.78 14.25 -0.86
N PRO A 311 -21.38 15.33 -0.32
CA PRO A 311 -21.21 15.71 1.08
C PRO A 311 -21.67 14.60 2.03
N GLY A 312 -20.97 14.40 3.15
CA GLY A 312 -21.17 13.26 4.06
C GLY A 312 -22.55 13.20 4.72
N LYS A 313 -23.31 14.30 4.68
CA LYS A 313 -24.70 14.40 5.20
C LYS A 313 -25.77 14.49 4.10
N ALA A 314 -25.40 14.39 2.82
CA ALA A 314 -26.33 14.48 1.69
C ALA A 314 -27.14 13.19 1.44
N CYS A 315 -26.68 12.05 1.94
CA CYS A 315 -27.29 10.73 1.74
C CYS A 315 -27.19 9.87 3.01
N LYS A 316 -27.86 8.71 3.01
CA LYS A 316 -27.60 7.67 4.01
C LYS A 316 -26.23 7.03 3.75
N ASN A 317 -25.53 6.66 4.81
CA ASN A 317 -24.22 6.00 4.79
C ASN A 317 -24.27 4.47 4.60
N ASP A 318 -25.43 3.89 4.24
CA ASP A 318 -25.63 2.43 4.08
C ASP A 318 -25.05 1.56 5.22
N GLY A 319 -25.13 2.05 6.46
CA GLY A 319 -24.60 1.36 7.65
C GLY A 319 -23.08 1.46 7.84
N THR A 320 -22.33 2.11 6.94
CA THR A 320 -20.88 2.35 7.10
C THR A 320 -20.58 3.08 8.40
N ILE A 321 -19.67 2.51 9.18
CA ILE A 321 -19.14 3.11 10.41
C ILE A 321 -17.77 3.74 10.18
N GLY A 322 -17.46 4.79 10.94
CA GLY A 322 -16.10 5.27 11.11
C GLY A 322 -15.38 4.41 12.14
N ASP A 323 -14.17 3.97 11.82
CA ASP A 323 -13.40 2.96 12.58
C ASP A 323 -14.12 1.60 12.69
N SER A 324 -13.47 0.58 13.28
CA SER A 324 -14.06 -0.78 13.37
C SER A 324 -13.77 -1.52 14.68
N VAL A 325 -14.83 -2.03 15.30
CA VAL A 325 -14.73 -2.95 16.45
C VAL A 325 -13.95 -4.23 16.13
N THR A 326 -13.94 -4.68 14.86
CA THR A 326 -13.17 -5.86 14.44
C THR A 326 -11.65 -5.61 14.45
N GLN A 327 -11.25 -4.33 14.47
CA GLN A 327 -9.87 -3.86 14.57
C GLN A 327 -9.54 -3.38 15.99
N GLY A 328 -10.44 -3.59 16.96
CA GLY A 328 -10.29 -3.18 18.35
C GLY A 328 -10.57 -1.70 18.64
N GLN A 329 -11.04 -0.95 17.65
CA GLN A 329 -11.20 0.51 17.69
C GLN A 329 -12.56 0.96 18.23
N LYS A 330 -12.64 2.22 18.65
CA LYS A 330 -13.92 2.86 19.02
C LYS A 330 -14.66 3.38 17.78
N VAL A 331 -15.77 2.74 17.44
CA VAL A 331 -16.68 3.17 16.37
C VAL A 331 -17.27 4.58 16.59
N VAL A 332 -17.32 5.35 15.50
CA VAL A 332 -17.87 6.71 15.40
C VAL A 332 -18.70 6.89 14.10
N PRO A 333 -19.50 7.96 13.96
CA PRO A 333 -20.12 8.28 12.68
C PRO A 333 -19.06 8.66 11.61
N PRO A 334 -19.18 8.21 10.35
CA PRO A 334 -18.25 8.61 9.28
C PRO A 334 -18.10 10.13 9.12
N THR A 335 -19.17 10.88 9.36
CA THR A 335 -19.21 12.35 9.26
C THR A 335 -18.34 13.08 10.28
N ASP A 336 -17.84 12.37 11.28
CA ASP A 336 -17.10 12.94 12.39
C ASP A 336 -15.57 12.76 12.17
N ILE A 337 -15.18 11.89 11.22
CA ILE A 337 -13.77 11.61 10.84
C ILE A 337 -13.46 11.94 9.36
N LEU A 338 -14.48 12.31 8.57
CA LEU A 338 -14.38 12.66 7.16
C LEU A 338 -14.97 14.06 6.89
N ARG A 339 -14.18 15.01 6.40
CA ARG A 339 -14.58 16.42 6.23
C ARG A 339 -15.03 16.72 4.82
N ASP A 340 -16.09 17.52 4.66
CA ASP A 340 -16.61 17.92 3.35
C ASP A 340 -15.75 19.06 2.76
N GLU A 341 -14.50 18.74 2.43
CA GLU A 341 -13.48 19.62 1.85
C GLU A 341 -12.98 19.05 0.50
N VAL A 342 -12.39 19.91 -0.34
CA VAL A 342 -11.50 19.46 -1.44
C VAL A 342 -10.07 19.52 -0.93
N PHE A 343 -9.36 18.40 -1.02
CA PHE A 343 -7.98 18.25 -0.59
C PHE A 343 -7.05 18.20 -1.79
N TYR A 344 -5.80 18.59 -1.60
CA TYR A 344 -4.78 18.54 -2.64
C TYR A 344 -3.37 18.49 -2.04
N SER A 345 -2.42 18.06 -2.87
CA SER A 345 -0.98 18.27 -2.71
C SER A 345 -0.44 18.82 -4.03
N ALA A 346 0.62 19.63 -3.97
CA ALA A 346 1.15 20.30 -5.14
C ALA A 346 2.68 20.28 -5.11
N LEU A 347 3.29 19.77 -6.18
CA LEU A 347 4.74 19.78 -6.35
C LEU A 347 5.14 21.08 -7.06
N LEU A 348 5.84 21.99 -6.36
CA LEU A 348 6.10 23.35 -6.83
C LEU A 348 7.57 23.79 -6.65
N HIS A 349 8.08 24.50 -7.66
CA HIS A 349 9.36 25.22 -7.61
C HIS A 349 9.31 26.42 -6.64
N SER A 350 8.13 27.00 -6.44
CA SER A 350 7.84 27.84 -5.27
C SER A 350 6.33 27.95 -5.04
N ALA A 351 5.88 27.85 -3.78
CA ALA A 351 4.50 28.21 -3.40
C ALA A 351 4.34 29.73 -3.11
N ILE A 352 5.41 30.53 -3.20
CA ILE A 352 5.37 31.97 -2.90
C ILE A 352 4.53 32.69 -3.96
N GLY A 353 3.35 33.19 -3.56
CA GLY A 353 2.41 33.86 -4.47
C GLY A 353 1.59 32.89 -5.33
N VAL A 354 1.54 31.60 -4.96
CA VAL A 354 0.65 30.62 -5.59
C VAL A 354 -0.66 30.55 -4.82
N ASP A 355 -1.66 31.27 -5.34
CA ASP A 355 -3.05 31.13 -4.93
C ASP A 355 -3.64 29.83 -5.52
N VAL A 356 -4.45 29.13 -4.73
CA VAL A 356 -5.16 27.91 -5.15
C VAL A 356 -6.66 28.16 -5.01
N ALA A 357 -7.45 27.81 -6.02
CA ALA A 357 -8.91 27.90 -5.97
C ALA A 357 -9.55 26.76 -6.77
N VAL A 358 -10.79 26.40 -6.41
CA VAL A 358 -11.57 25.38 -7.10
C VAL A 358 -12.97 25.93 -7.44
N ASP A 359 -13.41 25.75 -8.69
CA ASP A 359 -14.80 26.00 -9.09
C ASP A 359 -15.64 24.74 -8.84
N ILE A 360 -16.69 24.87 -8.03
CA ILE A 360 -17.68 23.82 -7.78
C ILE A 360 -19.05 24.32 -8.22
N GLY A 361 -19.38 24.11 -9.50
CA GLY A 361 -20.71 24.39 -10.06
C GLY A 361 -20.99 25.86 -10.36
N GLY A 362 -19.96 26.65 -10.70
CA GLY A 362 -20.00 28.11 -10.85
C GLY A 362 -19.72 28.86 -9.55
N VAL A 363 -19.29 28.17 -8.50
CA VAL A 363 -18.92 28.75 -7.21
C VAL A 363 -17.43 28.49 -6.95
N VAL A 364 -16.62 29.53 -7.12
CA VAL A 364 -15.20 29.51 -6.78
C VAL A 364 -15.02 29.50 -5.26
N GLN A 365 -14.15 28.62 -4.77
CA GLN A 365 -13.75 28.52 -3.37
C GLN A 365 -12.23 28.60 -3.24
N ASP A 366 -11.74 29.48 -2.37
CA ASP A 366 -10.31 29.69 -2.13
C ASP A 366 -9.72 28.52 -1.31
N GLY A 367 -8.73 27.85 -1.90
CA GLY A 367 -7.90 26.85 -1.24
C GLY A 367 -6.93 27.49 -0.24
N LYS A 368 -6.43 26.67 0.69
CA LYS A 368 -5.46 27.11 1.71
C LYS A 368 -4.37 26.06 1.89
N TRP A 369 -3.13 26.51 1.99
CA TRP A 369 -1.99 25.67 2.32
C TRP A 369 -2.07 25.24 3.79
N LYS A 370 -2.25 23.94 4.05
CA LYS A 370 -2.22 23.36 5.42
C LYS A 370 -0.80 23.06 5.89
N SER A 371 0.09 22.78 4.94
CA SER A 371 1.53 22.60 5.10
C SER A 371 2.23 23.24 3.90
N THR A 372 3.51 23.59 4.06
CA THR A 372 4.44 23.91 2.98
C THR A 372 5.85 23.50 3.40
N PRO A 373 6.70 22.99 2.50
CA PRO A 373 8.05 22.58 2.83
C PRO A 373 8.96 23.78 3.18
N PRO A 374 10.07 23.60 3.91
CA PRO A 374 11.00 24.68 4.25
C PRO A 374 11.52 25.39 3.00
N GLY A 375 11.33 26.72 2.94
CA GLY A 375 11.65 27.52 1.75
C GLY A 375 10.58 27.51 0.66
N GLN A 376 9.46 26.82 0.88
CA GLN A 376 8.30 26.72 -0.04
C GLN A 376 8.62 26.06 -1.40
N VAL A 377 9.62 25.16 -1.44
CA VAL A 377 10.00 24.39 -2.64
C VAL A 377 9.86 22.90 -2.33
N GLY A 378 9.06 22.16 -3.11
CA GLY A 378 8.76 20.74 -2.87
C GLY A 378 7.27 20.43 -2.94
N LEU A 379 6.84 19.44 -2.15
CA LEU A 379 5.47 18.91 -2.05
C LEU A 379 4.73 19.43 -0.80
#